data_AF-A0A2V9CIR2-F1
#
_entry.id   AF-A0A2V9CIR2-F1
#
_cell.length_a   1.000
_cell.length_b   1.000
_cell.length_c   1.000
_cell.angle_alpha   90.00
_cell.angle_beta   90.00
_cell.angle_gamma   90.00
#
_symmetry.space_group_name_H-M   'P 1'
#
loop_
_entity.id
_entity.type
_entity.pdbx_description
1 polymer ?
#
loop_
_entity_poly.entity_id
_entity_poly.type
_entity_poly.pdbx_seq_one_letter_code
_entity_poly.pdbx_strand_id
1 'polypeptide(L)'
;MEYAYFYFYSDALLTIGLYFALLNLYSLVFDEMKVEKYLRLGAVLLLGGTAWFSYTVISQSSHRILSHFAFELSQNLYFVGLVLTYVLWGAILKMRETRTRLIQLVLALGLYFSAFAADYALRNLYPNLQPFWQFLTPTLAWILPAAWMYTFMLVNEDARLAPSRLAAVPR
;
A
#
# COMPACT_ATOMS: atom_id res chain seq x y z
N MET A 1 -19.74 -18.84 -8.87
CA MET A 1 -18.82 -18.16 -9.81
C MET A 1 -18.95 -16.63 -9.77
N GLU A 2 -20.14 -16.05 -9.55
CA GLU A 2 -20.32 -14.58 -9.45
C GLU A 2 -19.55 -13.90 -8.29
N TYR A 3 -19.47 -14.54 -7.11
CA TYR A 3 -18.75 -14.00 -5.95
C TYR A 3 -17.24 -13.78 -6.19
N ALA A 4 -16.60 -14.65 -6.98
CA ALA A 4 -15.17 -14.50 -7.27
C ALA A 4 -14.90 -13.25 -8.13
N TYR A 5 -15.80 -12.94 -9.06
CA TYR A 5 -15.69 -11.73 -9.88
C TYR A 5 -15.85 -10.47 -9.04
N PHE A 6 -16.90 -10.39 -8.22
CA PHE A 6 -17.11 -9.25 -7.33
C PHE A 6 -15.90 -9.02 -6.42
N TYR A 7 -15.34 -10.10 -5.87
CA TYR A 7 -14.14 -10.02 -5.04
C TYR A 7 -12.95 -9.38 -5.77
N PHE A 8 -12.58 -9.86 -6.96
CA PHE A 8 -11.44 -9.30 -7.70
C PHE A 8 -11.63 -7.85 -8.12
N TYR A 9 -12.84 -7.45 -8.52
CA TYR A 9 -13.12 -6.04 -8.82
C TYR A 9 -13.07 -5.16 -7.58
N SER A 10 -13.65 -5.63 -6.48
CA SER A 10 -13.63 -4.90 -5.21
C SER A 10 -12.21 -4.73 -4.67
N ASP A 11 -11.38 -5.77 -4.78
CA ASP A 11 -9.97 -5.74 -4.37
C ASP A 11 -9.17 -4.77 -5.24
N ALA A 12 -9.35 -4.79 -6.56
CA ALA A 12 -8.68 -3.86 -7.47
C ALA A 12 -9.07 -2.39 -7.20
N LEU A 13 -10.37 -2.13 -6.99
CA LEU A 13 -10.83 -0.79 -6.63
C LEU A 13 -10.28 -0.33 -5.28
N LEU A 14 -10.25 -1.22 -4.29
CA LEU A 14 -9.68 -0.95 -2.98
C LEU A 14 -8.18 -0.64 -3.09
N THR A 15 -7.40 -1.45 -3.83
CA THR A 15 -5.96 -1.20 -4.00
C THR A 15 -5.67 0.10 -4.73
N ILE A 16 -6.47 0.45 -5.74
CA ILE A 16 -6.37 1.75 -6.41
C ILE A 16 -6.66 2.89 -5.41
N GLY A 17 -7.69 2.74 -4.57
CA GLY A 17 -7.99 3.71 -3.51
C GLY A 17 -6.85 3.88 -2.50
N LEU A 18 -6.26 2.76 -2.05
CA LEU A 18 -5.10 2.78 -1.15
C LEU A 18 -3.84 3.35 -1.80
N TYR A 19 -3.65 3.10 -3.09
CA TYR A 19 -2.60 3.72 -3.87
C TYR A 19 -2.73 5.25 -3.87
N PHE A 20 -3.94 5.78 -4.08
CA PHE A 20 -4.19 7.21 -3.96
C PHE A 20 -3.99 7.74 -2.53
N ALA A 21 -4.40 6.99 -1.51
CA ALA A 21 -4.14 7.35 -0.11
C ALA A 21 -2.62 7.46 0.16
N LEU A 22 -1.82 6.52 -0.35
CA LEU A 22 -0.37 6.55 -0.24
C LEU A 22 0.23 7.79 -0.93
N LEU A 23 -0.25 8.15 -2.12
CA LEU A 23 0.19 9.36 -2.82
C LEU A 23 -0.18 10.66 -2.10
N ASN A 24 -1.32 10.67 -1.41
CA ASN A 24 -1.69 11.78 -0.55
C ASN A 24 -0.70 11.92 0.61
N LEU A 25 -0.29 10.81 1.24
CA LEU A 25 0.75 10.82 2.29
C LEU A 25 2.10 11.30 1.76
N TYR A 26 2.49 10.93 0.53
CA TYR A 26 3.64 11.53 -0.15
C TYR A 26 3.51 13.04 -0.28
N SER A 27 2.34 13.52 -0.69
CA SER A 27 2.11 14.97 -0.83
C SER A 27 2.24 15.68 0.52
N LEU A 28 1.77 15.08 1.62
CA LEU A 28 1.90 15.63 2.97
C LEU A 28 3.35 15.65 3.50
N VAL A 29 4.17 14.65 3.16
CA VAL A 29 5.60 14.60 3.56
C VAL A 29 6.44 15.56 2.73
N PHE A 30 6.08 15.77 1.46
CA PHE A 30 6.85 16.57 0.50
C PHE A 30 6.26 17.97 0.28
N ASP A 31 5.28 18.38 1.08
CA ASP A 31 4.51 19.62 0.92
C ASP A 31 5.43 20.86 0.86
N GLU A 32 6.42 20.92 1.76
CA GLU A 32 7.38 22.03 1.84
C GLU A 32 8.25 22.18 0.58
N MET A 33 8.44 21.09 -0.18
CA MET A 33 9.27 21.10 -1.39
C MET A 33 8.51 21.48 -2.66
N LYS A 34 7.19 21.70 -2.58
CA LYS A 34 6.33 22.09 -3.72
C LYS A 34 6.45 21.17 -4.94
N VAL A 35 6.76 19.88 -4.72
CA VAL A 35 6.94 18.87 -5.77
C VAL A 35 5.66 18.14 -6.17
N GLU A 36 4.51 18.64 -5.73
CA GLU A 36 3.20 17.98 -5.90
C GLU A 36 2.90 17.60 -7.35
N LYS A 37 3.22 18.48 -8.32
CA LYS A 37 3.00 18.20 -9.75
C LYS A 37 3.83 17.00 -10.23
N TYR A 38 5.06 16.86 -9.77
CA TYR A 38 5.93 15.74 -10.13
C TYR A 38 5.47 14.44 -9.46
N LEU A 39 5.03 14.50 -8.20
CA LEU A 39 4.44 13.36 -7.51
C LEU A 39 3.17 12.87 -8.20
N ARG A 40 2.27 13.77 -8.58
CA ARG A 40 1.03 13.43 -9.32
C ARG A 40 1.34 12.87 -10.72
N LEU A 41 2.32 13.42 -11.43
CA LEU A 41 2.71 12.89 -12.74
C LEU A 41 3.32 11.49 -12.60
N GLY A 42 4.26 11.31 -11.66
CA GLY A 42 4.88 10.02 -11.37
C GLY A 42 3.86 8.97 -10.96
N ALA A 43 2.86 9.37 -10.17
CA ALA A 43 1.72 8.55 -9.80
C ALA A 43 0.93 8.05 -11.00
N VAL A 44 0.50 8.95 -11.88
CA VAL A 44 -0.28 8.59 -13.07
C VAL A 44 0.54 7.70 -14.00
N LEU A 45 1.82 8.00 -14.19
CA LEU A 45 2.71 7.18 -15.01
C LEU A 45 2.92 5.78 -14.42
N LEU A 46 3.09 5.68 -13.11
CA LEU A 46 3.32 4.40 -12.44
C LEU A 46 2.04 3.56 -12.45
N LEU A 47 0.89 4.12 -12.08
CA LEU A 47 -0.40 3.42 -12.16
C LEU A 47 -0.72 3.01 -13.60
N GLY A 48 -0.55 3.91 -14.56
CA GLY A 48 -0.76 3.62 -15.99
C GLY A 48 0.21 2.57 -16.51
N GLY A 49 1.47 2.61 -16.10
CA GLY A 49 2.49 1.61 -16.44
C GLY A 49 2.17 0.24 -15.84
N THR A 50 1.75 0.19 -14.58
CA THR A 50 1.31 -1.06 -13.93
C THR A 50 0.07 -1.64 -14.60
N ALA A 51 -0.90 -0.81 -14.95
CA ALA A 51 -2.09 -1.22 -15.70
C ALA A 51 -1.72 -1.74 -17.10
N TRP A 52 -0.87 -1.01 -17.82
CA TRP A 52 -0.39 -1.44 -19.14
C TRP A 52 0.35 -2.79 -19.06
N PHE A 53 1.29 -2.93 -18.13
CA PHE A 53 2.02 -4.18 -17.91
C PHE A 53 1.05 -5.35 -17.62
N SER A 54 0.13 -5.17 -16.68
CA SER A 54 -0.87 -6.18 -16.32
C SER A 54 -1.72 -6.58 -17.54
N TYR A 55 -2.12 -5.61 -18.36
CA TYR A 55 -2.87 -5.87 -19.61
C TYR A 55 -2.06 -6.69 -20.61
N THR A 56 -0.79 -6.33 -20.84
CA THR A 56 0.07 -7.04 -21.80
C THR A 56 0.26 -8.52 -21.43
N VAL A 57 0.45 -8.82 -20.14
CA VAL A 57 0.60 -10.20 -19.63
C VAL A 57 -0.64 -11.04 -19.94
N ILE A 58 -1.84 -10.48 -19.80
CA ILE A 58 -3.09 -11.23 -19.97
C ILE A 58 -3.51 -11.35 -21.42
N SER A 59 -3.25 -10.31 -22.22
CA SER A 59 -3.61 -10.26 -23.64
C SER A 59 -3.02 -11.44 -24.45
N GLN A 60 -1.96 -12.07 -23.94
CA GLN A 60 -1.31 -13.21 -24.56
C GLN A 60 -1.94 -14.57 -24.20
N SER A 61 -2.81 -14.67 -23.17
CA SER A 61 -3.06 -15.94 -22.49
C SER A 61 -4.53 -16.34 -22.27
N SER A 62 -5.52 -15.43 -22.29
CA SER A 62 -6.86 -15.80 -21.74
C SER A 62 -8.08 -15.28 -22.49
N HIS A 63 -9.12 -16.13 -22.59
CA HIS A 63 -10.47 -15.80 -23.07
C HIS A 63 -11.30 -14.99 -22.05
N ARG A 64 -10.84 -14.83 -20.79
CA ARG A 64 -11.53 -14.05 -19.73
C ARG A 64 -10.68 -12.87 -19.25
N ILE A 65 -10.41 -11.96 -20.17
CA ILE A 65 -9.42 -10.87 -20.02
C ILE A 65 -9.66 -10.00 -18.77
N LEU A 66 -10.90 -9.61 -18.49
CA LEU A 66 -11.19 -8.56 -17.50
C LEU A 66 -10.95 -8.98 -16.04
N SER A 67 -11.33 -10.19 -15.66
CA SER A 67 -11.21 -10.66 -14.27
C SER A 67 -9.77 -11.06 -13.92
N HIS A 68 -9.06 -11.66 -14.87
CA HIS A 68 -7.63 -11.89 -14.74
C HIS A 68 -6.88 -10.55 -14.68
N PHE A 69 -7.35 -9.55 -15.42
CA PHE A 69 -6.78 -8.20 -15.38
C PHE A 69 -6.91 -7.55 -14.02
N ALA A 70 -8.10 -7.59 -13.42
CA ALA A 70 -8.29 -7.09 -12.07
C ALA A 70 -7.34 -7.78 -11.07
N PHE A 71 -7.18 -9.11 -11.17
CA PHE A 71 -6.29 -9.88 -10.31
C PHE A 71 -4.80 -9.51 -10.47
N GLU A 72 -4.28 -9.50 -11.70
CA GLU A 72 -2.89 -9.13 -11.99
C GLU A 72 -2.61 -7.68 -11.62
N LEU A 73 -3.56 -6.78 -11.89
CA LEU A 73 -3.47 -5.38 -11.52
C LEU A 73 -3.37 -5.21 -10.00
N SER A 74 -4.26 -5.86 -9.24
CA SER A 74 -4.22 -5.86 -7.77
C SER A 74 -2.86 -6.33 -7.26
N GLN A 75 -2.41 -7.51 -7.70
CA GLN A 75 -1.14 -8.09 -7.27
C GLN A 75 0.03 -7.13 -7.52
N ASN A 76 0.11 -6.58 -8.73
CA ASN A 76 1.18 -5.66 -9.09
C ASN A 76 1.06 -4.34 -8.31
N LEU A 77 -0.15 -3.84 -8.03
CA LEU A 77 -0.35 -2.65 -7.22
C LEU A 77 0.00 -2.87 -5.74
N TYR A 78 -0.24 -4.06 -5.19
CA TYR A 78 0.21 -4.39 -3.84
C TYR A 78 1.73 -4.36 -3.74
N PHE A 79 2.42 -4.93 -4.74
CA PHE A 79 3.88 -4.90 -4.80
C PHE A 79 4.43 -3.47 -4.99
N VAL A 80 3.86 -2.69 -5.91
CA VAL A 80 4.22 -1.28 -6.12
C VAL A 80 3.96 -0.45 -4.85
N GLY A 81 2.82 -0.67 -4.18
CA GLY A 81 2.48 -0.03 -2.92
C GLY A 81 3.48 -0.35 -1.80
N LEU A 82 3.96 -1.60 -1.72
CA LEU A 82 5.07 -1.98 -0.83
C LEU A 82 6.32 -1.15 -1.16
N VAL A 83 6.75 -1.10 -2.41
CA VAL A 83 7.98 -0.37 -2.77
C VAL A 83 7.86 1.11 -2.42
N LEU A 84 6.72 1.73 -2.77
CA LEU A 84 6.45 3.12 -2.47
C LEU A 84 6.36 3.39 -0.96
N THR A 85 5.76 2.51 -0.16
CA THR A 85 5.73 2.72 1.30
C THR A 85 7.12 2.65 1.93
N TYR A 86 8.00 1.77 1.47
CA TYR A 86 9.40 1.73 1.94
C TYR A 86 10.19 2.98 1.51
N VAL A 87 9.97 3.47 0.28
CA VAL A 87 10.58 4.73 -0.17
C VAL A 87 10.06 5.91 0.66
N LEU A 88 8.75 5.98 0.92
CA LEU A 88 8.15 7.00 1.77
C LEU A 88 8.66 6.93 3.20
N TRP A 89 8.86 5.72 3.73
CA TRP A 89 9.48 5.52 5.04
C TRP A 89 10.90 6.08 5.09
N GLY A 90 11.71 5.81 4.06
CA GLY A 90 13.02 6.43 3.91
C GLY A 90 12.96 7.96 3.86
N ALA A 91 11.96 8.53 3.19
CA ALA A 91 11.72 9.96 3.15
C ALA A 91 11.34 10.54 4.52
N ILE A 92 10.45 9.87 5.26
CA ILE A 92 10.08 10.23 6.65
C ILE A 92 11.32 10.31 7.54
N LEU A 93 12.20 9.31 7.47
CA LEU A 93 13.45 9.28 8.25
C LEU A 93 14.40 10.40 7.81
N LYS A 94 14.53 10.64 6.51
CA LYS A 94 15.41 11.67 5.94
C LYS A 94 14.94 13.10 6.29
N MET A 95 13.64 13.36 6.19
CA MET A 95 13.02 14.65 6.50
C MET A 95 12.82 14.86 8.00
N ARG A 96 13.06 13.83 8.82
CA ARG A 96 12.81 13.85 10.27
C ARG A 96 11.36 14.25 10.57
N GLU A 97 10.44 13.69 9.80
CA GLU A 97 9.02 13.90 10.04
C GLU A 97 8.67 13.41 11.45
N THR A 98 7.94 14.22 12.21
CA THR A 98 7.63 13.94 13.62
C THR A 98 6.13 13.76 13.86
N ARG A 99 5.27 14.08 12.89
CA ARG A 99 3.81 13.91 12.99
C ARG A 99 3.45 12.44 13.23
N THR A 100 3.09 12.10 14.48
CA THR A 100 2.81 10.71 14.89
C THR A 100 1.72 10.07 14.05
N ARG A 101 0.64 10.83 13.77
CA ARG A 101 -0.48 10.34 12.95
C ARG A 101 -0.04 9.96 11.53
N LEU A 102 0.74 10.81 10.88
CA LEU A 102 1.25 10.54 9.53
C LEU A 102 2.10 9.27 9.52
N ILE A 103 3.05 9.19 10.47
CA ILE A 103 3.95 8.04 10.62
C ILE A 103 3.15 6.74 10.82
N GLN A 104 2.14 6.75 11.69
CA GLN A 104 1.29 5.58 11.91
C GLN A 104 0.48 5.18 10.66
N LEU A 105 -0.07 6.14 9.92
CA LEU A 105 -0.78 5.85 8.68
C LEU A 105 0.13 5.23 7.62
N VAL A 106 1.36 5.73 7.49
CA VAL A 106 2.37 5.18 6.56
C VAL A 106 2.80 3.78 6.99
N LEU A 107 3.03 3.56 8.29
CA LEU A 107 3.37 2.23 8.81
C LEU A 107 2.23 1.22 8.63
N ALA A 108 0.99 1.62 8.88
CA ALA A 108 -0.19 0.78 8.68
C ALA A 108 -0.35 0.38 7.21
N LEU A 109 -0.20 1.33 6.28
CA LEU A 109 -0.20 1.04 4.85
C LEU A 109 0.99 0.17 4.44
N GLY A 110 2.17 0.42 4.97
CA GLY A 110 3.37 -0.38 4.70
C GLY A 110 3.18 -1.83 5.12
N LEU A 111 2.65 -2.06 6.32
CA LEU A 111 2.33 -3.41 6.81
C LEU A 111 1.26 -4.07 5.92
N TYR A 112 0.22 -3.35 5.54
CA TYR A 112 -0.86 -3.87 4.70
C TYR A 112 -0.37 -4.28 3.31
N PHE A 113 0.30 -3.37 2.59
CA PHE A 113 0.86 -3.66 1.27
C PHE A 113 1.87 -4.81 1.33
N SER A 114 2.71 -4.85 2.37
CA SER A 114 3.69 -5.93 2.54
C SER A 114 3.06 -7.28 2.79
N ALA A 115 2.04 -7.33 3.66
CA ALA A 115 1.35 -8.57 3.97
C ALA A 115 0.65 -9.16 2.75
N PHE A 116 -0.04 -8.32 1.95
CA PHE A 116 -0.70 -8.77 0.73
C PHE A 116 0.30 -9.12 -0.39
N ALA A 117 1.38 -8.35 -0.57
CA ALA A 117 2.42 -8.70 -1.53
C ALA A 117 3.07 -10.05 -1.18
N ALA A 118 3.32 -10.31 0.11
CA ALA A 118 3.83 -11.59 0.59
C ALA A 118 2.81 -12.73 0.40
N ASP A 119 1.53 -12.50 0.70
CA ASP A 119 0.44 -13.45 0.45
C ASP A 119 0.37 -13.86 -1.03
N TYR A 120 0.35 -12.89 -1.95
CA TYR A 120 0.38 -13.15 -3.39
C TYR A 120 1.65 -13.90 -3.83
N ALA A 121 2.83 -13.52 -3.34
CA ALA A 121 4.08 -14.21 -3.66
C ALA A 121 4.07 -15.67 -3.18
N LEU A 122 3.58 -15.92 -1.96
CA LEU A 122 3.50 -17.28 -1.40
C LEU A 122 2.44 -18.14 -2.09
N ARG A 123 1.31 -17.56 -2.48
CA ARG A 123 0.28 -18.24 -3.30
C ARG A 123 0.85 -18.72 -4.63
N ASN A 124 1.69 -17.90 -5.27
CA ASN A 124 2.36 -18.26 -6.51
C ASN A 124 3.43 -19.36 -6.30
N LEU A 125 4.08 -19.41 -5.13
CA LEU A 125 5.09 -20.43 -4.81
C LEU A 125 4.46 -21.77 -4.35
N TYR A 126 3.33 -21.73 -3.65
CA TYR A 126 2.65 -22.90 -3.08
C TYR A 126 1.16 -22.96 -3.50
N PRO A 127 0.87 -23.29 -4.77
CA PRO A 127 -0.51 -23.36 -5.27
C PRO A 127 -1.35 -24.46 -4.58
N ASN A 128 -0.71 -25.47 -3.99
CA ASN A 128 -1.38 -26.61 -3.36
C ASN A 128 -2.01 -26.28 -2.00
N LEU A 129 -1.71 -25.11 -1.40
CA LEU A 129 -2.20 -24.70 -0.07
C LEU A 129 -3.45 -23.79 -0.12
N GLN A 130 -4.27 -23.90 -1.17
CA GLN A 130 -5.51 -23.11 -1.33
C GLN A 130 -6.38 -22.95 -0.08
N PRO A 131 -6.64 -23.99 0.74
CA PRO A 131 -7.46 -23.84 1.94
C PRO A 131 -6.86 -22.88 2.96
N PHE A 132 -5.53 -22.85 3.11
CA PHE A 132 -4.84 -21.94 4.02
C PHE A 132 -4.98 -20.48 3.57
N TRP A 133 -4.82 -20.24 2.27
CA TRP A 133 -4.92 -18.91 1.66
C TRP A 133 -6.32 -18.29 1.82
N GLN A 134 -7.36 -19.11 1.88
CA GLN A 134 -8.74 -18.66 2.10
C GLN A 134 -8.97 -18.08 3.51
N PHE A 135 -8.22 -18.55 4.51
CA PHE A 135 -8.30 -18.01 5.88
C PHE A 135 -7.32 -16.87 6.13
N LEU A 136 -6.12 -16.92 5.53
CA LEU A 136 -5.10 -15.89 5.75
C LEU A 136 -5.54 -14.52 5.22
N THR A 137 -5.97 -14.43 3.96
CA THR A 137 -6.23 -13.14 3.31
C THR A 137 -7.33 -12.31 3.97
N PRO A 138 -8.47 -12.89 4.41
CA PRO A 138 -9.44 -12.15 5.21
C PRO A 138 -8.86 -11.63 6.54
N THR A 139 -7.99 -12.39 7.21
CA THR A 139 -7.38 -11.92 8.47
C THR A 139 -6.41 -10.77 8.24
N LEU A 140 -5.65 -10.78 7.13
CA LEU A 140 -4.80 -9.66 6.74
C LEU A 140 -5.63 -8.41 6.40
N ALA A 141 -6.82 -8.57 5.83
CA ALA A 141 -7.69 -7.46 5.45
C ALA A 141 -8.11 -6.59 6.66
N TRP A 142 -8.21 -7.17 7.86
CA TRP A 142 -8.60 -6.45 9.09
C TRP A 142 -7.49 -5.55 9.67
N ILE A 143 -6.23 -5.78 9.29
CA ILE A 143 -5.09 -5.04 9.84
C ILE A 143 -5.24 -3.54 9.58
N LEU A 144 -5.58 -3.16 8.35
CA LEU A 144 -5.63 -1.76 7.96
C LEU A 144 -6.80 -1.00 8.61
N PRO A 145 -8.06 -1.47 8.56
CA PRO A 145 -9.16 -0.82 9.26
C PRO A 145 -8.91 -0.71 10.77
N ALA A 146 -8.36 -1.76 11.41
CA ALA A 146 -8.07 -1.74 12.83
C ALA A 146 -6.98 -0.71 13.18
N ALA A 147 -5.89 -0.69 12.41
CA ALA A 147 -4.81 0.27 12.60
C ALA A 147 -5.27 1.72 12.37
N TRP A 148 -6.04 1.97 11.32
CA TRP A 148 -6.57 3.31 11.05
C TRP A 148 -7.61 3.74 12.08
N MET A 149 -8.50 2.86 12.50
CA MET A 149 -9.45 3.16 13.58
C MET A 149 -8.71 3.56 14.85
N TYR A 150 -7.67 2.81 15.23
CA TYR A 150 -6.79 3.18 16.34
C TYR A 150 -6.16 4.56 16.14
N THR A 151 -5.53 4.80 14.98
CA THR A 151 -4.84 6.06 14.69
C THR A 151 -5.79 7.26 14.70
N PHE A 152 -6.98 7.16 14.11
CA PHE A 152 -7.94 8.27 14.07
C PHE A 152 -8.64 8.52 15.41
N MET A 153 -8.87 7.48 16.21
CA MET A 153 -9.54 7.63 17.50
C MET A 153 -8.61 8.10 18.62
N LEU A 154 -7.35 7.65 18.61
CA LEU A 154 -6.46 7.78 19.77
C LEU A 154 -5.25 8.69 19.53
N VAL A 155 -4.92 9.02 18.28
CA VAL A 155 -3.77 9.89 17.99
C VAL A 155 -4.22 11.28 17.59
N ASN A 156 -3.96 12.23 18.49
CA ASN A 156 -4.17 13.66 18.25
C ASN A 156 -3.34 14.14 17.05
N GLU A 157 -3.91 15.08 16.28
CA GLU A 157 -3.24 15.63 15.07
C GLU A 157 -1.93 16.34 15.40
N ASP A 158 -1.86 16.94 16.58
CA ASP A 158 -0.71 17.67 17.09
C ASP A 158 0.30 16.78 17.80
N ALA A 159 0.01 15.47 17.94
CA ALA A 159 0.97 14.54 18.49
C ALA A 159 2.24 14.52 17.63
N ARG A 160 3.38 14.74 18.28
CA ARG A 160 4.71 14.62 17.69
C ARG A 160 5.47 13.53 18.42
N LEU A 161 6.15 12.67 17.68
CA LEU A 161 7.10 11.74 18.27
C LEU A 161 8.23 12.56 18.90
N ALA A 162 8.42 12.42 20.20
CA ALA A 162 9.54 13.04 20.88
C ALA A 162 10.83 12.50 20.24
N PRO A 163 11.76 13.36 19.78
CA PRO A 163 13.07 12.89 19.38
C PRO A 163 13.65 12.13 20.58
N SER A 164 14.02 10.87 20.38
CA SER A 164 14.71 10.07 21.38
C SER A 164 15.87 10.92 21.89
N ARG A 165 15.80 11.37 23.14
CA ARG A 165 16.82 12.21 23.76
C ARG A 165 18.15 11.49 23.52
N LEU A 166 18.98 12.04 22.63
CA LEU A 166 20.40 11.77 22.66
C LEU A 166 20.79 12.09 24.10
N ALA A 167 21.15 11.05 24.86
CA ALA A 167 21.58 11.18 26.24
C ALA A 167 22.53 12.36 26.29
N ALA A 168 22.18 13.38 27.07
CA ALA A 168 23.04 14.53 27.29
C ALA A 168 24.34 13.96 27.87
N VAL A 169 25.38 13.85 27.03
CA VAL A 169 26.71 13.50 27.48
C VAL A 169 27.13 14.62 28.43
N PRO A 170 27.30 14.35 29.74
CA PRO A 170 27.85 15.35 30.64
C PRO A 170 29.25 15.67 30.14
N ARG A 171 29.53 16.96 29.90
CA ARG A 171 30.88 17.46 29.65
C ARG A 171 31.72 17.35 30.91
#